data_AF-A0A523FSZ0-F1
#
_entry.id   AF-A0A523FSZ0-F1
#
_cell.length_a   1.000
_cell.length_b   1.000
_cell.length_c   1.000
_cell.angle_alpha   90.00
_cell.angle_beta   90.00
_cell.angle_gamma   90.00
#
_symmetry.space_group_name_H-M   'P 1'
#
loop_
_entity.id
_entity.type
_entity.pdbx_description
1 polymer ?
#
loop_
_entity_poly.entity_id
_entity_poly.type
_entity_poly.pdbx_seq_one_letter_code
_entity_poly.pdbx_strand_id
1 'polypeptide(L)'
;MPKGPKGQKRPADVIGTAVKVAQIATGESEEDIEKSGKSKAAQELGRLGGKARAAKMSAYRRREIARKAAEIRWAAEHRERGLQ
;
A
#
# COMPACT_ATOMS: atom_id res chain seq x y z
N MET A 1 13.04 -6.59 21.03
CA MET A 1 13.83 -5.75 20.10
C MET A 1 12.88 -4.80 19.40
N PRO A 2 13.09 -3.47 19.45
CA PRO A 2 12.20 -2.53 18.78
C PRO A 2 12.19 -2.78 17.27
N LYS A 3 11.01 -2.61 16.69
CA LYS A 3 10.78 -2.75 15.26
C LYS A 3 10.60 -1.37 14.65
N GLY A 4 11.23 -1.14 13.50
CA GLY A 4 10.96 0.06 12.72
C GLY A 4 9.62 -0.02 11.97
N PRO A 5 9.27 1.04 11.22
CA PRO A 5 7.96 1.18 10.55
C PRO A 5 7.62 0.07 9.55
N LYS A 6 8.62 -0.65 9.03
CA LYS A 6 8.45 -1.77 8.09
C LYS A 6 8.76 -3.12 8.74
N GLY A 7 8.77 -3.18 10.07
CA GLY A 7 9.08 -4.41 10.81
C GLY A 7 10.57 -4.73 10.93
N GLN A 8 11.45 -3.84 10.46
CA GLN A 8 12.89 -4.03 10.53
C GLN A 8 13.37 -4.09 11.98
N LYS A 9 14.27 -5.02 12.29
CA LYS A 9 14.83 -5.16 13.63
C LYS A 9 15.83 -4.03 13.88
N ARG A 10 15.69 -3.32 15.00
CA ARG A 10 16.60 -2.23 15.40
C ARG A 10 17.22 -2.49 16.77
N PRO A 11 18.47 -2.06 17.00
CA PRO A 11 19.03 -2.01 18.36
C PRO A 11 18.11 -1.24 19.30
N ALA A 12 18.08 -1.64 20.57
CA ALA A 12 17.22 -0.98 21.56
C ALA A 12 17.75 0.39 21.99
N ASP A 13 19.06 0.59 21.85
CA ASP A 13 19.75 1.81 22.23
C ASP A 13 19.85 2.81 21.06
N VAL A 14 19.88 4.10 21.41
CA VAL A 14 19.90 5.21 20.44
C VAL A 14 21.21 5.28 19.66
N ILE A 15 22.33 4.92 20.30
CA ILE A 15 23.67 4.97 19.70
C ILE A 15 23.81 3.89 18.63
N GLY A 16 23.51 2.64 18.98
CA GLY A 16 23.53 1.49 18.08
C GLY A 16 22.55 1.66 16.93
N THR A 17 21.41 2.31 17.18
CA THR A 17 20.47 2.70 16.10
C THR A 17 21.12 3.69 15.13
N ALA A 18 21.78 4.74 15.62
CA ALA A 18 22.46 5.72 14.78
C ALA A 18 23.61 5.09 13.96
N VAL A 19 24.41 4.22 14.59
CA VAL A 19 25.48 3.47 13.92
C VAL A 19 24.90 2.58 12.81
N LYS A 20 23.84 1.83 13.10
CA LYS A 20 23.18 0.98 12.09
C LYS A 20 22.64 1.79 10.92
N VAL A 21 22.10 2.99 11.17
CA VAL A 21 21.65 3.91 10.11
C VAL A 21 22.82 4.39 9.26
N ALA A 22 23.94 4.78 9.88
CA ALA A 22 25.14 5.22 9.16
C ALA A 22 25.69 4.10 8.25
N GLN A 23 25.80 2.87 8.76
CA GLN A 23 26.25 1.70 7.99
C GLN A 23 25.34 1.39 6.79
N ILE A 24 24.02 1.57 6.95
CA ILE A 24 23.07 1.40 5.84
C ILE A 24 23.27 2.49 4.80
N ALA A 25 23.46 3.75 5.24
CA ALA A 25 23.64 4.89 4.35
C ALA A 25 24.96 4.82 3.55
N THR A 26 26.02 4.23 4.12
CA THR A 26 27.31 4.02 3.47
C THR A 26 27.39 2.73 2.65
N GLY A 27 26.39 1.85 2.74
CA GLY A 27 26.37 0.56 2.06
C GLY A 27 27.18 -0.54 2.75
N GLU A 28 27.69 -0.30 3.96
CA GLU A 28 28.36 -1.31 4.79
C GLU A 28 27.40 -2.35 5.38
N SER A 29 26.10 -2.06 5.39
CA SER A 29 25.06 -2.95 5.86
C SER A 29 23.82 -2.88 4.99
N GLU A 30 23.25 -4.04 4.67
CA GLU A 30 21.94 -4.11 4.04
C GLU A 30 20.82 -3.84 5.05
N GLU A 31 19.72 -3.27 4.55
CA GLU A 31 18.50 -3.11 5.35
C GLU A 31 17.65 -4.39 5.21
N ASP A 32 17.40 -5.04 6.35
CA ASP A 32 16.44 -6.16 6.46
C ASP A 32 15.01 -5.62 6.35
N ILE A 33 14.62 -5.24 5.14
CA ILE A 33 13.25 -4.94 4.78
C ILE A 33 12.69 -6.19 4.12
N GLU A 34 11.75 -6.87 4.78
CA GLU A 34 10.82 -7.70 4.00
C GLU A 34 10.10 -6.75 3.03
N LYS A 35 10.34 -6.93 1.72
CA LYS A 35 9.83 -6.06 0.63
C LYS A 35 8.31 -5.86 0.67
N SER A 36 7.60 -6.63 1.48
CA SER A 36 6.20 -6.44 1.81
C SER A 36 5.93 -7.03 3.19
N GLY A 37 5.23 -6.31 4.07
CA GLY A 37 4.70 -6.85 5.34
C GLY A 37 3.62 -7.93 5.15
N LYS A 38 3.37 -8.36 3.90
CA LYS A 38 2.53 -9.50 3.53
C LYS A 38 3.40 -10.58 2.91
N SER A 39 3.21 -11.83 3.36
CA SER A 39 3.80 -13.02 2.74
C SER A 39 3.63 -13.02 1.22
N LYS A 40 4.65 -13.48 0.49
CA LYS A 40 4.61 -13.60 -0.98
C LYS A 40 3.40 -14.41 -1.46
N ALA A 41 3.01 -15.44 -0.71
CA ALA A 41 1.82 -16.23 -1.00
C ALA A 41 0.52 -15.40 -0.91
N ALA A 42 0.39 -14.53 0.09
CA ALA A 42 -0.77 -13.67 0.26
C ALA A 42 -0.89 -12.63 -0.86
N GLN A 43 0.25 -12.11 -1.35
CA GLN A 43 0.27 -11.21 -2.50
C GLN A 43 -0.22 -11.91 -3.78
N GLU A 44 0.28 -13.13 -4.02
CA GLU A 44 -0.10 -13.91 -5.20
C GLU A 44 -1.58 -14.30 -5.17
N LEU A 45 -2.10 -14.73 -4.02
CA LEU A 45 -3.53 -14.98 -3.83
C LEU A 45 -4.39 -13.74 -4.10
N GLY A 46 -3.94 -12.57 -3.63
CA GLY A 46 -4.62 -11.29 -3.91
C GLY A 46 -4.67 -10.97 -5.41
N ARG A 47 -3.57 -11.18 -6.11
CA ARG A 47 -3.47 -10.99 -7.57
C ARG A 47 -4.40 -11.92 -8.33
N LEU A 48 -4.40 -13.21 -7.98
CA LEU A 48 -5.28 -14.22 -8.59
C LEU A 48 -6.76 -13.90 -8.34
N GLY A 49 -7.12 -13.56 -7.11
CA GLY A 49 -8.50 -13.19 -6.74
C GLY A 49 -8.99 -11.94 -7.48
N GLY A 50 -8.15 -10.91 -7.58
CA GLY A 50 -8.44 -9.70 -8.34
C GLY A 50 -8.67 -9.99 -9.83
N LYS A 51 -7.77 -10.77 -10.44
CA LYS A 51 -7.87 -11.18 -11.85
C LYS A 51 -9.14 -11.99 -12.12
N ALA A 52 -9.48 -12.94 -11.25
CA ALA A 52 -10.70 -13.75 -11.38
C ALA A 52 -11.97 -12.89 -11.31
N ARG A 53 -12.05 -11.92 -10.39
CA ARG A 53 -13.19 -10.99 -10.31
C ARG A 53 -13.28 -10.12 -11.56
N ALA A 54 -12.17 -9.61 -12.07
CA ALA A 54 -12.14 -8.79 -13.29
C ALA A 54 -12.60 -9.58 -14.52
N ALA A 55 -12.17 -10.84 -14.66
CA ALA A 55 -12.57 -11.72 -15.76
C ALA A 55 -14.07 -12.03 -15.75
N LYS A 56 -14.69 -12.15 -14.57
CA LYS A 56 -16.14 -12.38 -14.43
C LYS A 56 -17.01 -11.15 -14.69
N MET A 57 -16.43 -9.95 -14.81
CA MET A 57 -17.18 -8.72 -15.09
C MET A 57 -17.37 -8.52 -16.59
N SER A 58 -18.60 -8.25 -17.01
CA SER A 58 -18.90 -7.83 -18.39
C SER A 58 -18.48 -6.38 -18.63
N ALA A 59 -18.24 -6.02 -19.90
CA ALA A 59 -17.92 -4.64 -20.27
C ALA A 59 -19.05 -3.67 -19.87
N TYR A 60 -20.31 -4.08 -20.05
CA TYR A 60 -21.47 -3.31 -19.62
C TYR A 60 -21.46 -3.05 -18.12
N ARG A 61 -21.23 -4.08 -17.30
CA ARG A 61 -21.20 -3.93 -15.83
C ARG A 61 -20.04 -3.05 -15.37
N ARG A 62 -18.87 -3.14 -16.01
CA ARG A 62 -17.74 -2.22 -15.74
C ARG A 62 -18.12 -0.77 -16.02
N ARG A 63 -18.78 -0.50 -17.16
CA ARG A 63 -19.24 0.84 -17.54
C ARG A 63 -20.25 1.39 -16.54
N GLU A 64 -21.20 0.57 -16.12
CA GLU A 64 -22.23 0.96 -15.15
C GLU A 64 -21.61 1.36 -13.79
N ILE A 65 -20.65 0.57 -13.29
CA ILE A 65 -19.93 0.88 -12.05
C ILE A 65 -19.14 2.17 -12.20
N ALA A 66 -18.43 2.37 -13.32
CA ALA A 66 -17.64 3.57 -13.57
C ALA A 66 -18.52 4.83 -13.60
N ARG A 67 -19.69 4.77 -14.25
CA ARG A 67 -20.64 5.89 -14.28
C ARG A 67 -21.13 6.24 -12.87
N LYS A 68 -21.58 5.24 -12.10
CA LYS A 68 -22.03 5.45 -10.70
C LYS A 68 -20.93 6.03 -9.81
N ALA A 69 -19.70 5.55 -9.96
CA ALA A 69 -18.56 6.08 -9.20
C ALA A 69 -18.26 7.55 -9.55
N ALA A 70 -18.35 7.91 -10.84
CA ALA A 70 -18.20 9.30 -11.27
C ALA A 70 -19.33 10.18 -10.71
N GLU A 71 -20.60 9.77 -10.84
CA GLU A 71 -21.75 10.51 -10.28
C GLU A 71 -21.54 10.83 -8.80
N ILE A 72 -21.14 9.84 -7.98
CA ILE A 72 -20.88 10.05 -6.55
C ILE A 72 -19.71 11.01 -6.32
N ARG A 73 -18.60 10.81 -7.03
CA ARG A 73 -17.39 11.64 -6.88
C ARG A 73 -17.67 13.11 -7.19
N TRP A 74 -18.39 13.39 -8.27
CA TRP A 74 -18.67 14.75 -8.73
C TRP A 74 -19.88 15.39 -8.02
N ALA A 75 -20.82 14.59 -7.49
CA ALA A 75 -21.94 15.09 -6.67
C ALA A 75 -21.46 15.74 -5.37
N ALA A 76 -20.37 15.26 -4.77
CA ALA A 76 -19.77 15.89 -3.59
C ALA A 76 -19.26 17.31 -3.91
N GLU A 77 -18.58 17.49 -5.05
CA GLU A 77 -18.09 18.80 -5.51
C GLU A 77 -19.24 19.76 -5.83
N HIS A 78 -20.33 19.26 -6.42
CA HIS A 78 -21.50 20.09 -6.73
C HIS A 78 -22.26 20.50 -5.46
N ARG A 79 -22.30 19.64 -4.43
CA ARG A 79 -22.89 19.97 -3.13
C ARG A 79 -22.11 21.07 -2.40
N GLU A 80 -20.78 21.08 -2.50
CA GLU A 80 -19.96 22.15 -1.92
C GLU A 80 -20.04 23.46 -2.71
N ARG A 81 -20.15 23.41 -4.05
CA ARG A 81 -20.32 24.62 -4.88
C ARG A 81 -21.72 25.23 -4.84
N GLY A 82 -22.74 24.47 -4.47
CA GLY A 82 -24.13 24.94 -4.32
C GLY A 82 -24.52 25.38 -2.90
N LEU A 83 -23.56 25.41 -1.96
CA LEU A 83 -23.71 25.94 -0.60
C LEU A 83 -23.07 27.34 -0.44
N GLN A 84 -22.96 28.09 -1.54
CA GLN A 84 -22.67 29.53 -1.55
C GLN A 84 -23.96 30.31 -1.84
#